data_AF-A0A183HE86-F1
#
_entry.id   AF-A0A183HE86-F1
#
_cell.length_a   1.000
_cell.length_b   1.000
_cell.length_c   1.000
_cell.angle_alpha   90.00
_cell.angle_beta   90.00
_cell.angle_gamma   90.00
#
_symmetry.space_group_name_H-M   'P 1'
#
loop_
_entity.id
_entity.type
_entity.pdbx_description
1 polymer ?
#
loop_
_entity_poly.entity_id
_entity_poly.type
_entity_poly.pdbx_seq_one_letter_code
_entity_poly.pdbx_strand_id
1 'polypeptide(L)'
;MLQISKITNSRPSPCIFTYGAWSPCSASCWDGSSSYPQMHRYVNKSSIVQARGGSKPDCPNNLSSRVDFAPCNTFRCPTNLSQYPFTRCYYKNSMKESSGGCYRIRDVPLDDRLILMDVNLTQNCSDMECDHIEKFLF
;
A
#
# COMPACT_ATOMS: atom_id res chain seq x y z
N MET A 1 -10.29 -37.32 -43.58
CA MET A 1 -8.96 -37.28 -42.93
C MET A 1 -8.62 -35.80 -42.69
N LEU A 2 -8.86 -35.30 -41.47
CA LEU A 2 -8.66 -33.88 -41.13
C LEU A 2 -7.17 -33.59 -40.94
N GLN A 3 -6.61 -32.71 -41.79
CA GLN A 3 -5.23 -32.21 -41.69
C GLN A 3 -5.09 -31.26 -40.50
N ILE A 4 -4.76 -31.80 -39.34
CA ILE A 4 -4.34 -31.01 -38.16
C ILE A 4 -2.80 -30.97 -38.15
N SER A 5 -2.16 -30.18 -39.04
CA SER A 5 -0.69 -30.03 -38.96
C SER A 5 -0.08 -28.78 -39.60
N LYS A 6 -0.87 -27.76 -39.96
CA LYS A 6 -0.33 -26.58 -40.68
C LYS A 6 -0.36 -25.22 -39.96
N ILE A 7 -0.90 -25.11 -38.73
CA ILE A 7 -1.05 -23.80 -38.07
C ILE A 7 -0.03 -23.55 -36.94
N THR A 8 0.78 -24.53 -36.52
CA THR A 8 1.70 -24.37 -35.38
C THR A 8 3.18 -24.08 -35.73
N ASN A 9 3.57 -24.04 -37.01
CA ASN A 9 4.99 -24.11 -37.41
C ASN A 9 5.67 -22.80 -37.83
N SER A 10 5.02 -21.63 -37.78
CA SER A 10 5.64 -20.35 -38.22
C SER A 10 6.09 -19.43 -37.08
N ARG A 11 5.86 -19.79 -35.82
CA ARG A 11 6.33 -19.01 -34.68
C ARG A 11 7.60 -19.65 -34.11
N PRO A 12 8.69 -18.88 -33.95
CA PRO A 12 9.85 -19.38 -33.23
C PRO A 12 9.41 -19.93 -31.87
N SER A 13 9.85 -21.13 -31.52
CA SER A 13 9.55 -21.67 -30.19
C SER A 13 10.10 -20.72 -29.14
N PRO A 14 9.29 -20.30 -28.16
CA PRO A 14 9.72 -19.32 -27.17
C PRO A 14 10.81 -19.90 -26.27
N CYS A 15 11.69 -19.02 -25.77
CA CYS A 15 12.53 -19.34 -24.62
C CYS A 15 11.63 -19.45 -23.38
N ILE A 16 11.67 -20.60 -22.69
CA ILE A 16 10.84 -20.87 -21.52
C ILE A 16 11.73 -20.77 -20.27
N PHE A 17 11.25 -20.09 -19.23
CA PHE A 17 11.94 -19.95 -17.95
C PHE A 17 10.91 -19.69 -16.86
N THR A 18 11.29 -19.94 -15.61
CA THR A 18 10.51 -19.56 -14.44
C THR A 18 11.31 -18.59 -13.58
N TYR A 19 10.61 -17.72 -12.85
CA TYR A 19 11.23 -16.95 -11.79
C TYR A 19 11.41 -17.82 -10.53
N GLY A 20 12.41 -17.47 -9.72
CA GLY A 20 12.54 -17.98 -8.36
C GLY A 20 11.49 -17.37 -7.42
N ALA A 21 11.64 -17.66 -6.13
CA ALA A 21 10.85 -17.05 -5.09
C ALA A 21 11.10 -15.53 -5.01
N TRP A 22 10.09 -14.79 -4.55
CA TRP A 22 10.25 -13.39 -4.18
C TRP A 22 11.19 -13.23 -2.98
N SER A 23 11.98 -12.17 -2.99
CA SER A 23 12.71 -11.71 -1.82
C SER A 23 11.76 -11.29 -0.70
N PRO A 24 12.25 -11.17 0.53
CA PRO A 24 11.57 -10.37 1.54
C PRO A 24 11.27 -8.97 0.99
N CYS A 25 10.14 -8.40 1.44
CA CYS A 25 9.78 -7.03 1.12
C CYS A 25 10.79 -6.06 1.74
N SER A 26 11.11 -4.97 1.05
CA SER A 26 12.09 -3.99 1.52
C SER A 26 11.68 -3.26 2.81
N ALA A 27 10.38 -3.26 3.14
CA ALA A 27 9.85 -2.75 4.39
C ALA A 27 8.58 -3.52 4.79
N SER A 28 8.19 -3.44 6.06
CA SER A 28 6.98 -4.08 6.58
C SER A 28 5.69 -3.34 6.23
N CYS A 29 5.78 -2.06 5.86
CA CYS A 29 4.68 -1.16 5.52
C CYS A 29 5.20 0.05 4.74
N TRP A 30 4.30 0.83 4.14
CA TRP A 30 4.62 2.06 3.42
C TRP A 30 4.61 3.27 4.37
N ASP A 31 5.64 4.12 4.29
CA ASP A 31 5.74 5.34 5.11
C ASP A 31 4.77 6.45 4.71
N GLY A 32 4.11 6.30 3.55
CA GLY A 32 3.13 7.25 3.06
C GLY A 32 3.68 8.42 2.25
N SER A 33 5.00 8.50 2.04
CA SER A 33 5.67 9.62 1.35
C SER A 33 6.73 9.16 0.34
N SER A 34 7.35 7.99 0.53
CA SER A 34 8.34 7.43 -0.38
C SER A 34 7.72 6.50 -1.44
N SER A 35 8.55 5.83 -2.24
CA SER A 35 8.07 4.77 -3.13
C SER A 35 7.57 3.57 -2.34
N TYR A 36 6.61 2.81 -2.89
CA TYR A 36 6.14 1.60 -2.22
C TYR A 36 7.30 0.64 -1.93
N PRO A 37 7.24 -0.07 -0.79
CA PRO A 37 8.18 -1.15 -0.53
C PRO A 37 8.16 -2.15 -1.70
N GLN A 38 9.33 -2.68 -2.04
CA GLN A 38 9.49 -3.57 -3.18
C GLN A 38 10.07 -4.92 -2.76
N MET A 39 9.61 -5.95 -3.44
CA MET A 39 10.25 -7.26 -3.46
C MET A 39 10.76 -7.52 -4.87
N HIS A 40 11.82 -8.30 -4.96
CA HIS A 40 12.44 -8.64 -6.23
C HIS A 40 12.60 -10.15 -6.37
N ARG A 41 12.68 -10.64 -7.59
CA ARG A 41 12.99 -12.03 -7.88
C ARG A 41 13.84 -12.14 -9.14
N TYR A 42 14.65 -13.19 -9.19
CA TYR A 42 15.52 -13.48 -10.32
C TYR A 42 14.98 -14.65 -11.13
N VAL A 43 15.35 -14.71 -12.40
CA VAL A 43 15.10 -15.90 -13.22
C VAL A 43 15.85 -17.10 -12.61
N ASN A 44 15.14 -18.22 -12.45
CA ASN A 44 15.77 -19.47 -12.03
C ASN A 44 16.60 -20.01 -13.20
N LYS A 45 17.93 -19.92 -13.09
CA LYS A 45 18.86 -20.28 -14.17
C LYS A 45 18.71 -21.73 -14.63
N SER A 46 18.40 -22.65 -13.72
CA SER A 46 18.22 -24.07 -14.06
C SER A 46 16.92 -24.36 -14.80
N SER A 47 15.96 -23.43 -14.81
CA SER A 47 14.67 -23.56 -15.50
C SER A 47 14.69 -23.08 -16.96
N ILE A 48 15.80 -22.48 -17.41
CA ILE A 48 15.89 -21.91 -18.76
C ILE A 48 15.95 -23.06 -19.77
N VAL A 49 14.93 -23.16 -20.60
CA VAL A 49 14.82 -24.16 -21.67
C VAL A 49 14.76 -23.44 -23.02
N GLN A 50 15.73 -23.77 -23.87
CA GLN A 50 15.79 -23.33 -25.26
C GLN A 50 15.39 -24.46 -26.20
N ALA A 51 14.54 -24.16 -27.18
CA ALA A 51 14.19 -25.13 -28.21
C ALA A 51 15.41 -25.43 -29.10
N ARG A 52 15.72 -26.72 -29.29
CA ARG A 52 16.84 -27.15 -30.14
C ARG A 52 16.45 -27.11 -31.63
N GLY A 53 17.34 -26.60 -32.47
CA GLY A 53 17.25 -26.64 -33.94
C GLY A 53 16.39 -25.53 -34.59
N GLY A 54 16.72 -25.22 -35.85
CA GLY A 54 16.03 -24.23 -36.71
C GLY A 54 16.49 -22.79 -36.52
N SER A 55 15.96 -21.87 -37.33
CA SER A 55 16.16 -20.42 -37.27
C SER A 55 15.35 -19.75 -36.13
N LYS A 56 15.42 -20.33 -34.93
CA LYS A 56 14.75 -19.80 -33.74
C LYS A 56 15.67 -18.80 -33.03
N PRO A 57 15.14 -17.70 -32.45
CA PRO A 57 15.95 -16.77 -31.68
C PRO A 57 16.49 -17.46 -30.42
N ASP A 58 17.74 -17.18 -30.10
CA ASP A 58 18.33 -17.60 -28.83
C ASP A 58 17.60 -16.94 -27.65
N CYS A 59 17.66 -17.59 -26.48
CA CYS A 59 17.27 -16.93 -25.24
C CYS A 59 18.09 -15.64 -25.08
N PRO A 60 17.51 -14.52 -24.60
CA PRO A 60 18.27 -13.29 -24.38
C PRO A 60 19.49 -13.54 -23.50
N ASN A 61 20.66 -13.02 -23.90
CA ASN A 61 21.91 -13.22 -23.16
C ASN A 61 21.84 -12.73 -21.70
N ASN A 62 20.99 -11.73 -21.43
CA ASN A 62 20.76 -11.20 -20.09
C ASN A 62 19.62 -11.90 -19.33
N LEU A 63 19.01 -12.96 -19.86
CA LEU A 63 17.85 -13.59 -19.25
C LEU A 63 18.13 -14.06 -17.82
N SER A 64 19.31 -14.64 -17.59
CA SER A 64 19.73 -15.15 -16.28
C SER A 64 20.03 -14.06 -15.24
N SER A 65 20.19 -12.80 -15.66
CA SER A 65 20.40 -11.63 -14.80
C SER A 65 19.19 -10.71 -14.74
N ARG A 66 18.07 -11.06 -15.39
CA ARG A 66 16.83 -10.29 -15.30
C ARG A 66 16.29 -10.33 -13.88
N VAL A 67 15.92 -9.15 -13.41
CA VAL A 67 15.27 -8.93 -12.13
C VAL A 67 13.85 -8.47 -12.42
N ASP A 68 12.90 -9.09 -11.74
CA ASP A 68 11.51 -8.66 -11.71
C ASP A 68 11.24 -8.01 -10.36
N PHE A 69 10.49 -6.91 -10.36
CA PHE A 69 10.17 -6.11 -9.17
C PHE A 69 8.65 -6.03 -9.04
N ALA A 70 8.16 -6.16 -7.82
CA ALA A 70 6.75 -5.97 -7.50
C ALA A 70 6.60 -5.14 -6.22
N PRO A 71 5.58 -4.27 -6.14
CA PRO A 71 5.24 -3.62 -4.89
C PRO A 71 4.77 -4.66 -3.87
N CYS A 72 5.09 -4.43 -2.60
CA CYS A 72 4.71 -5.25 -1.47
C CYS A 72 4.38 -4.35 -0.27
N ASN A 73 3.62 -4.88 0.69
CA ASN A 73 3.25 -4.17 1.92
C ASN A 73 2.83 -2.70 1.68
N THR A 74 1.92 -2.49 0.73
CA THR A 74 1.54 -1.16 0.24
C THR A 74 0.65 -0.38 1.22
N PHE A 75 0.20 -1.03 2.29
CA PHE A 75 -0.56 -0.38 3.36
C PHE A 75 0.33 0.59 4.16
N ARG A 76 -0.25 1.70 4.61
CA ARG A 76 0.46 2.67 5.44
C ARG A 76 0.87 2.09 6.78
N CYS A 77 2.04 2.51 7.27
CA CYS A 77 2.53 2.08 8.57
C CYS A 77 1.58 2.49 9.71
N PRO A 78 1.42 1.64 10.74
CA PRO A 78 0.60 1.97 11.90
C PRO A 78 1.11 3.22 12.62
N THR A 79 0.19 3.97 13.20
CA THR A 79 0.49 5.19 13.95
C THR A 79 -0.29 5.19 15.26
N ASN A 80 0.28 5.82 16.29
CA ASN A 80 -0.40 5.93 17.58
C ASN A 80 -1.37 7.10 17.57
N LEU A 81 -2.53 6.94 18.22
CA LEU A 81 -3.54 7.99 18.32
C LEU A 81 -2.99 9.25 19.01
N SER A 82 -2.05 9.10 19.95
CA SER A 82 -1.38 10.21 20.64
C SER A 82 -0.64 11.17 19.72
N GLN A 83 -0.25 10.74 18.52
CA GLN A 83 0.46 11.56 17.53
C GLN A 83 -0.42 12.65 16.90
N TYR A 84 -1.75 12.47 16.94
CA TYR A 84 -2.69 13.39 16.34
C TYR A 84 -3.08 14.50 17.31
N PRO A 85 -3.04 15.78 16.95
CA PRO A 85 -3.52 16.85 17.82
C PRO A 85 -5.02 16.74 18.02
N PHE A 86 -5.56 17.39 19.06
CA PHE A 86 -6.99 17.59 19.15
C PHE A 86 -7.44 18.71 18.21
N THR A 87 -8.65 18.58 17.66
CA THR A 87 -9.36 19.65 16.97
C THR A 87 -9.78 20.75 17.95
N ARG A 88 -10.41 21.80 17.41
CA ARG A 88 -11.21 22.72 18.22
C ARG A 88 -12.32 22.01 19.00
N CYS A 89 -12.89 22.71 19.98
CA CYS A 89 -14.00 22.23 20.78
C CYS A 89 -15.33 22.32 20.02
N TYR A 90 -16.22 21.36 20.30
CA TYR A 90 -17.56 21.23 19.75
C TYR A 90 -18.55 20.99 20.89
N TYR A 91 -19.74 21.59 20.81
CA TYR A 91 -20.80 21.32 21.79
C TYR A 91 -21.20 19.85 21.73
N LYS A 92 -21.34 19.21 22.90
CA LYS A 92 -21.91 17.86 23.01
C LYS A 92 -23.37 17.84 22.59
N ASN A 93 -24.07 18.92 22.89
CA ASN A 93 -25.45 19.15 22.49
C ASN A 93 -25.59 20.61 22.02
N SER A 94 -25.80 20.80 20.73
CA SER A 94 -25.92 22.12 20.12
C SER A 94 -27.10 22.93 20.65
N MET A 95 -28.17 22.30 21.16
CA MET A 95 -29.33 22.99 21.72
C MET A 95 -29.10 23.50 23.15
N LYS A 96 -28.08 22.96 23.84
CA LYS A 96 -27.69 23.36 25.19
C LYS A 96 -26.41 24.20 25.21
N GLU A 97 -25.75 24.34 24.06
CA GLU A 97 -24.52 25.12 23.89
C GLU A 97 -23.50 24.80 25.01
N SER A 98 -22.92 25.80 25.66
CA SER A 98 -21.91 25.58 26.70
C SER A 98 -22.46 24.89 27.95
N SER A 99 -23.75 25.11 28.29
CA SER A 99 -24.40 24.43 29.43
C SER A 99 -24.52 22.90 29.26
N GLY A 100 -24.49 22.42 28.01
CA GLY A 100 -24.44 20.99 27.69
C GLY A 100 -23.04 20.38 27.76
N GLY A 101 -22.02 21.21 27.98
CA GLY A 101 -20.61 20.86 27.90
C GLY A 101 -20.11 20.68 26.47
N CYS A 102 -18.80 20.75 26.30
CA CYS A 102 -18.14 20.58 25.01
C CYS A 102 -16.98 19.58 25.07
N TYR A 103 -16.58 19.11 23.89
CA TYR A 103 -15.49 18.14 23.72
C TYR A 103 -14.67 18.48 22.48
N ARG A 104 -13.44 17.99 22.45
CA ARG A 104 -12.59 17.96 21.26
C ARG A 104 -12.24 16.52 20.92
N ILE A 105 -11.99 16.28 19.65
CA ILE A 105 -11.65 14.96 19.11
C ILE A 105 -10.27 15.03 18.45
N ARG A 106 -9.50 13.95 18.45
CA ARG A 106 -8.21 13.89 17.75
C ARG A 106 -8.43 14.03 16.24
N ASP A 107 -7.61 14.84 15.58
CA ASP A 107 -7.64 15.08 14.13
C ASP A 107 -6.92 13.94 13.40
N VAL A 108 -7.62 12.83 13.22
CA VAL A 108 -7.10 11.60 12.60
C VAL A 108 -7.32 11.64 11.09
N PRO A 109 -6.31 11.30 10.27
CA PRO A 109 -6.43 11.30 8.81
C PRO A 109 -7.45 10.25 8.33
N LEU A 110 -8.14 10.56 7.25
CA LEU A 110 -9.13 9.68 6.60
C LEU A 110 -8.49 8.75 5.55
N ASP A 111 -7.27 8.28 5.80
CA ASP A 111 -6.59 7.31 4.93
C ASP A 111 -6.67 5.88 5.47
N ASP A 112 -6.04 4.94 4.78
CA ASP A 112 -6.14 3.49 5.02
C ASP A 112 -5.16 2.96 6.08
N ARG A 113 -4.58 3.83 6.91
CA ARG A 113 -3.60 3.41 7.93
C ARG A 113 -4.27 2.78 9.16
N LEU A 114 -3.56 1.86 9.80
CA LEU A 114 -3.94 1.35 11.11
C LEU A 114 -3.63 2.38 12.20
N ILE A 115 -4.62 2.72 13.02
CA ILE A 115 -4.45 3.58 14.21
C ILE A 115 -4.43 2.71 15.46
N LEU A 116 -3.36 2.82 16.26
CA LEU A 116 -3.23 2.17 17.54
C LEU A 116 -3.81 3.07 18.64
N MET A 117 -4.78 2.54 19.39
CA MET A 117 -5.50 3.26 20.44
C MET A 117 -4.69 3.28 21.76
N ASP A 118 -3.70 4.17 21.85
CA ASP A 118 -2.86 4.34 23.05
C ASP A 118 -3.38 5.42 24.02
N VAL A 119 -4.32 6.26 23.58
CA VAL A 119 -4.96 7.32 24.36
C VAL A 119 -6.45 7.44 24.03
N ASN A 120 -7.17 8.33 24.71
CA ASN A 120 -8.57 8.61 24.40
C ASN A 120 -8.71 9.45 23.12
N LEU A 121 -9.68 9.07 22.28
CA LEU A 121 -10.05 9.78 21.05
C LEU A 121 -10.61 11.18 21.32
N THR A 122 -11.33 11.32 22.43
CA THR A 122 -12.00 12.57 22.81
C THR A 122 -11.54 13.05 24.18
N GLN A 123 -11.58 14.36 24.38
CA GLN A 123 -11.33 15.00 25.66
C GLN A 123 -12.35 16.11 25.89
N ASN A 124 -12.80 16.29 27.14
CA ASN A 124 -13.61 17.45 27.51
C ASN A 124 -12.77 18.72 27.40
N CYS A 125 -13.37 19.81 26.92
CA CYS A 125 -12.74 21.12 27.05
C CYS A 125 -13.17 21.78 28.37
N SER A 126 -12.44 22.82 28.76
CA SER A 126 -12.80 23.69 29.88
C SER A 126 -14.04 24.53 29.55
N ASP A 127 -14.72 25.03 30.58
CA ASP A 127 -15.92 25.86 30.41
C ASP A 127 -15.60 27.12 29.57
N MET A 128 -14.44 27.75 29.81
CA MET A 128 -13.97 28.88 29.01
C MET A 128 -13.77 28.54 27.52
N GLU A 129 -13.24 27.35 27.22
CA GLU A 129 -13.09 26.87 25.84
C GLU A 129 -14.46 26.61 25.20
N CYS A 130 -15.46 26.18 25.98
CA CYS A 130 -16.83 25.96 25.49
C CYS A 130 -17.56 27.26 25.15
N ASP A 131 -17.41 28.29 25.98
CA ASP A 131 -18.04 29.60 25.76
C ASP A 131 -17.47 30.33 24.53
N HIS A 132 -16.24 30.01 24.13
CA HIS A 132 -15.59 30.59 22.95
C HIS A 132 -15.94 29.91 21.62
N ILE A 133 -16.76 28.84 21.60
CA ILE A 133 -17.18 28.16 20.37
C ILE A 133 -18.07 29.08 19.50
N GLU A 134 -18.87 29.95 20.12
CA GLU A 134 -19.83 30.86 19.44
C GLU A 134 -19.19 31.79 18.40
N LYS A 135 -17.91 32.15 18.57
CA LYS A 135 -17.22 33.14 17.73
C LYS A 135 -16.78 32.63 16.35
N PHE A 136 -17.02 31.36 16.03
CA PHE A 136 -16.57 30.73 14.78
C PHE A 136 -17.72 30.22 13.91
N LEU A 137 -18.97 30.48 14.29
CA LEU A 137 -20.17 30.12 13.51
C LEU A 137 -20.82 31.30 12.78
N PHE A 138 -20.27 32.52 12.94
CA PHE A 138 -20.71 33.75 12.27
C PHE A 138 -19.52 34.60 11.83
#